data_AF-A0A7S0BE37-F1
#
_entry.id   AF-A0A7S0BE37-F1
#
_cell.length_a   1.000
_cell.length_b   1.000
_cell.length_c   1.000
_cell.angle_alpha   90.00
_cell.angle_beta   90.00
_cell.angle_gamma   90.00
#
_symmetry.space_group_name_H-M   'P 1'
#
loop_
_entity.id
_entity.type
_entity.pdbx_description
1 polymer ?
#
loop_
_entity_poly.entity_id
_entity_poly.type
_entity_poly.pdbx_seq_one_letter_code
_entity_poly.pdbx_strand_id
1 'polypeptide(L)'
;GFQGGALTIFNNIAAANLDADANALWTLLTRQLFNHAHVERHREAFENCAWQEQRESIEQYAERLREAASTLPEPVSEAALIFRVQQGLSCAQYGVDRNVRR
;
A
#
# COMPACT_ATOMS: atom_id res chain seq x y z
N GLY A 1 7.40 21.63 -16.19
CA GLY A 1 7.42 21.91 -14.74
C GLY A 1 6.53 20.91 -14.04
N PHE A 2 6.74 20.68 -12.74
CA PHE A 2 5.89 19.79 -11.93
C PHE A 2 4.47 20.34 -11.80
N GLN A 3 3.50 19.44 -11.61
CA GLN A 3 2.09 19.76 -11.39
C GLN A 3 1.51 18.87 -10.27
N GLY A 4 0.42 19.32 -9.63
CA GLY A 4 -0.27 18.57 -8.58
C GLY A 4 0.63 18.22 -7.39
N GLY A 5 0.42 17.03 -6.81
CA GLY A 5 1.15 16.58 -5.62
C GLY A 5 2.68 16.54 -5.78
N ALA A 6 3.19 16.32 -7.00
CA ALA A 6 4.62 16.36 -7.28
C ALA A 6 5.24 17.76 -7.07
N LEU A 7 4.47 18.83 -7.35
CA LEU A 7 4.90 20.20 -7.08
C LEU A 7 4.92 20.48 -5.57
N THR A 8 3.94 19.98 -4.81
CA THR A 8 3.91 20.09 -3.34
C THR A 8 5.10 19.38 -2.70
N ILE A 9 5.42 18.16 -3.16
CA ILE A 9 6.59 17.41 -2.67
C ILE A 9 7.88 18.18 -2.99
N PHE A 10 8.05 18.66 -4.22
CA PHE A 10 9.23 19.47 -4.60
C PHE A 10 9.38 20.74 -3.74
N ASN A 11 8.29 21.49 -3.54
CA ASN A 11 8.30 22.71 -2.73
C ASN A 11 8.67 22.41 -1.26
N ASN A 12 8.16 21.32 -0.69
CA ASN A 12 8.49 20.91 0.68
C ASN A 12 9.97 20.53 0.82
N ILE A 13 10.53 19.83 -0.17
CA ILE A 13 11.97 19.48 -0.21
C ILE A 13 12.82 20.75 -0.33
N ALA A 14 12.48 21.66 -1.24
CA ALA A 14 13.21 22.92 -1.43
C ALA A 14 13.16 23.82 -0.19
N ALA A 15 11.99 23.94 0.46
CA ALA A 15 11.83 24.72 1.69
C ALA A 15 12.63 24.14 2.88
N ALA A 16 12.81 22.82 2.94
CA ALA A 16 13.60 22.15 3.97
C ALA A 16 15.11 22.12 3.68
N ASN A 17 15.54 22.46 2.45
CA ASN A 17 16.93 22.33 1.99
C ASN A 17 17.36 23.58 1.21
N LEU A 18 17.29 24.75 1.85
CA LEU A 18 17.53 26.06 1.23
C LEU A 18 18.94 26.21 0.62
N ASP A 19 19.94 25.52 1.20
CA ASP A 19 21.34 25.55 0.76
C ASP A 19 21.67 24.45 -0.28
N ALA A 20 20.71 23.61 -0.67
CA ALA A 20 20.94 22.51 -1.59
C ALA A 20 20.95 22.97 -3.06
N ASP A 21 21.94 22.51 -3.81
CA ASP A 21 21.97 22.73 -5.26
C ASP A 21 20.87 21.94 -6.00
N ALA A 22 20.67 22.25 -7.28
CA ALA A 22 19.63 21.62 -8.10
C ALA A 22 19.79 20.08 -8.23
N ASN A 23 21.01 19.55 -8.14
CA ASN A 23 21.29 18.12 -8.24
C ASN A 23 20.98 17.40 -6.91
N ALA A 24 21.29 18.03 -5.78
CA ALA A 24 20.89 17.56 -4.45
C ALA A 24 19.34 17.57 -4.31
N LEU A 25 18.67 18.65 -4.70
CA LEU A 25 17.21 18.72 -4.73
C LEU A 25 16.58 17.66 -5.64
N TRP A 26 17.16 17.42 -6.83
CA TRP A 26 16.70 16.36 -7.73
C TRP A 26 16.88 14.96 -7.13
N THR A 27 17.99 14.71 -6.45
CA THR A 27 18.29 13.44 -5.77
C THR A 27 17.30 13.18 -4.63
N LEU A 28 17.02 14.19 -3.81
CA LEU A 28 16.02 14.12 -2.72
C LEU A 28 14.61 13.87 -3.27
N LEU A 29 14.19 14.60 -4.30
CA LEU A 29 12.89 14.41 -4.95
C LEU A 29 12.76 13.00 -5.53
N THR A 30 13.78 12.54 -6.26
CA THR A 30 13.81 11.20 -6.85
C THR A 30 13.67 10.13 -5.75
N ARG A 31 14.45 10.23 -4.66
CA ARG A 31 14.35 9.32 -3.50
C ARG A 31 12.96 9.34 -2.87
N GLN A 32 12.36 10.52 -2.69
CA GLN A 32 11.05 10.65 -2.06
C GLN A 32 9.92 10.12 -2.93
N LEU A 33 9.99 10.31 -4.26
CA LEU A 33 9.04 9.72 -5.22
C LEU A 33 9.20 8.19 -5.32
N PHE A 34 10.43 7.65 -5.30
CA PHE A 34 10.65 6.20 -5.24
C PHE A 34 10.10 5.60 -3.94
N ASN A 35 10.35 6.24 -2.79
CA ASN A 35 9.76 5.82 -1.52
C ASN A 35 8.23 5.86 -1.55
N HIS A 36 7.62 6.91 -2.12
CA HIS A 36 6.17 7.01 -2.25
C HIS A 36 5.61 5.90 -3.16
N ALA A 37 6.22 5.65 -4.33
CA ALA A 37 5.81 4.56 -5.21
C ALA A 37 6.00 3.16 -4.59
N HIS A 38 6.98 3.01 -3.69
CA HIS A 38 7.19 1.78 -2.94
C HIS A 38 6.13 1.60 -1.83
N VAL A 39 5.83 2.65 -1.07
CA VAL A 39 4.76 2.68 -0.06
C VAL A 39 3.39 2.38 -0.68
N GLU A 40 3.07 3.00 -1.81
CA GLU A 40 1.78 2.76 -2.48
C GLU A 40 1.64 1.31 -2.97
N ARG A 41 2.72 0.66 -3.43
CA ARG A 41 2.67 -0.79 -3.75
C ARG A 41 2.42 -1.68 -2.53
N HIS A 42 2.98 -1.32 -1.36
CA HIS A 42 2.68 -2.05 -0.12
C HIS A 42 1.25 -1.80 0.34
N ARG A 43 0.75 -0.56 0.20
CA ARG A 43 -0.65 -0.20 0.45
C ARG A 43 -1.59 -0.98 -0.47
N GLU A 44 -1.32 -1.02 -1.78
CA GLU A 44 -2.04 -1.84 -2.75
C GLU A 44 -1.98 -3.33 -2.40
N ALA A 45 -0.83 -3.86 -1.95
CA ALA A 45 -0.72 -5.26 -1.54
C ALA A 45 -1.59 -5.58 -0.31
N PHE A 46 -1.64 -4.70 0.68
CA PHE A 46 -2.51 -4.80 1.85
C PHE A 46 -4.00 -4.66 1.48
N GLU A 47 -4.34 -3.68 0.63
CA GLU A 47 -5.71 -3.39 0.19
C GLU A 47 -6.27 -4.38 -0.84
N ASN A 48 -5.41 -5.14 -1.52
CA ASN A 48 -5.81 -6.25 -2.40
C ASN A 48 -5.57 -7.63 -1.76
N CYS A 49 -5.13 -7.67 -0.49
CA CYS A 49 -4.96 -8.91 0.25
C CYS A 49 -6.33 -9.57 0.53
N ALA A 50 -6.68 -10.58 -0.26
CA ALA A 50 -7.88 -11.41 -0.14
C ALA A 50 -7.49 -12.86 0.19
N TRP A 51 -8.42 -13.61 0.78
CA TRP A 51 -8.22 -15.02 1.13
C TRP A 51 -8.33 -15.92 -0.10
N GLN A 52 -7.40 -16.86 -0.24
CA GLN A 52 -7.41 -17.89 -1.27
C GLN A 52 -7.74 -19.26 -0.65
N GLU A 53 -9.02 -19.54 -0.42
CA GLU A 53 -9.52 -20.76 0.24
C GLU A 53 -8.91 -22.07 -0.27
N GLN A 54 -8.63 -22.17 -1.57
CA GLN A 54 -8.03 -23.36 -2.20
C GLN A 54 -6.50 -23.49 -2.01
N ARG A 55 -5.86 -22.52 -1.35
CA ARG A 55 -4.38 -22.38 -1.29
C ARG A 55 -3.83 -22.07 0.10
N GLU A 56 -4.63 -21.49 0.99
CA GLU A 56 -4.19 -21.10 2.34
C GLU A 56 -5.33 -21.25 3.37
N SER A 57 -4.98 -21.59 4.62
CA SER A 57 -5.93 -21.54 5.73
C SER A 57 -6.25 -20.10 6.16
N ILE A 58 -7.29 -19.91 6.99
CA ILE A 58 -7.66 -18.58 7.49
C ILE A 58 -6.53 -17.99 8.36
N GLU A 59 -5.81 -18.83 9.11
CA GLU A 59 -4.65 -18.43 9.91
C GLU A 59 -3.48 -17.98 9.02
N GLN A 60 -3.21 -18.71 7.93
CA GLN A 60 -2.18 -18.33 6.96
C GLN A 60 -2.51 -17.01 6.25
N TYR A 61 -3.80 -16.80 5.90
CA TYR A 61 -4.27 -15.53 5.37
C TYR A 61 -4.13 -14.37 6.37
N ALA A 62 -4.52 -14.59 7.63
CA ALA A 62 -4.40 -13.59 8.68
C ALA A 62 -2.93 -13.20 8.94
N GLU A 63 -2.01 -14.16 8.89
CA GLU A 63 -0.58 -13.89 9.06
C GLU A 63 0.00 -13.15 7.84
N ARG A 64 -0.31 -13.60 6.61
CA ARG A 64 0.07 -12.89 5.38
C ARG A 64 -0.47 -11.45 5.33
N LEU A 65 -1.64 -11.20 5.91
CA LEU A 65 -2.20 -9.86 6.05
C LEU A 65 -1.46 -9.02 7.10
N ARG A 66 -1.02 -9.61 8.22
CA ARG A 66 -0.16 -8.95 9.22
C ARG A 66 1.22 -8.61 8.66
N GLU A 67 1.82 -9.53 7.92
CA GLU A 67 3.08 -9.29 7.20
C GLU A 67 2.93 -8.09 6.25
N ALA A 68 1.89 -8.08 5.41
CA ALA A 68 1.59 -6.95 4.51
C ALA A 68 1.28 -5.64 5.25
N ALA A 69 0.72 -5.69 6.46
CA ALA A 69 0.52 -4.51 7.30
C ALA A 69 1.84 -3.99 7.91
N SER A 70 2.79 -4.88 8.21
CA SER A 70 4.09 -4.52 8.80
C SER A 70 5.05 -3.83 7.83
N THR A 71 4.79 -3.91 6.52
CA THR A 71 5.56 -3.17 5.50
C THR A 71 5.03 -1.75 5.25
N LEU A 72 3.91 -1.37 5.87
CA LEU A 72 3.36 -0.01 5.78
C LEU A 72 4.12 0.96 6.71
N PRO A 73 4.30 2.23 6.30
CA PRO A 73 4.99 3.22 7.13
C PRO A 73 4.15 3.70 8.32
N GLU A 74 2.84 3.46 8.31
CA GLU A 74 1.90 3.81 9.38
C GLU A 74 1.43 2.53 10.07
N PRO A 75 1.39 2.48 11.42
CA PRO A 75 0.96 1.30 12.15
C PRO A 75 -0.54 1.04 11.93
N VAL A 76 -0.88 -0.13 11.39
CA VAL A 76 -2.27 -0.57 11.22
C VAL A 76 -2.83 -1.03 12.57
N SER A 77 -4.01 -0.53 12.94
CA SER A 77 -4.68 -0.95 14.18
C SER A 77 -5.23 -2.37 14.08
N GLU A 78 -5.30 -3.09 15.20
CA GLU A 78 -5.86 -4.44 15.26
C GLU A 78 -7.31 -4.50 14.76
N ALA A 79 -8.12 -3.47 15.06
CA ALA A 79 -9.47 -3.34 14.54
C ALA A 79 -9.52 -3.23 13.00
N ALA A 80 -8.58 -2.50 12.39
CA ALA A 80 -8.46 -2.42 10.94
C ALA A 80 -8.00 -3.75 10.32
N LEU A 81 -7.11 -4.49 10.99
CA LEU A 81 -6.72 -5.85 10.58
C LEU A 81 -7.92 -6.81 10.62
N ILE A 82 -8.68 -6.84 11.72
CA ILE A 82 -9.87 -7.69 11.87
C ILE A 82 -10.91 -7.36 10.79
N PHE A 83 -11.22 -6.08 10.57
CA PHE A 83 -12.12 -5.65 9.49
C PHE A 83 -11.60 -6.12 8.12
N ARG A 84 -10.29 -6.00 7.90
CA ARG A 84 -9.66 -6.38 6.63
C ARG A 84 -9.67 -7.90 6.39
N VAL A 85 -9.51 -8.72 7.43
CA VAL A 85 -9.73 -10.18 7.38
C VAL A 85 -11.17 -10.48 6.95
N GLN A 86 -12.16 -9.87 7.62
CA GLN A 86 -13.58 -10.09 7.32
C GLN A 86 -13.94 -9.74 5.86
N GLN A 87 -13.40 -8.64 5.32
CA GLN A 87 -13.58 -8.26 3.92
C GLN A 87 -12.96 -9.28 2.96
N GLY A 88 -11.73 -9.73 3.20
CA GLY A 88 -11.07 -10.71 2.33
C GLY A 88 -11.71 -12.11 2.35
N LEU A 89 -12.32 -12.51 3.47
CA LEU A 89 -13.15 -13.73 3.55
C LEU A 89 -14.45 -13.58 2.73
N SER A 90 -15.13 -12.43 2.83
CA SER A 90 -16.33 -12.12 2.05
C SER A 90 -16.06 -12.16 0.54
N CYS A 91 -14.99 -11.52 0.07
CA CYS A 91 -14.62 -11.52 -1.34
C CYS A 91 -14.35 -12.92 -1.93
N ALA A 92 -13.83 -13.86 -1.12
CA ALA A 92 -13.63 -15.25 -1.55
C ALA A 92 -14.97 -15.96 -1.80
N GLN A 93 -15.95 -15.78 -0.92
CA GLN A 93 -17.26 -16.43 -1.01
C GLN A 93 -18.04 -16.01 -2.28
N TYR A 94 -17.97 -14.73 -2.67
CA TYR A 94 -18.58 -14.23 -3.92
C TYR A 94 -17.76 -14.56 -5.19
N GLY A 95 -16.57 -15.15 -5.06
CA GLY A 95 -15.75 -15.60 -6.19
C GLY A 95 -16.24 -16.89 -6.85
N VAL A 96 -17.07 -17.68 -6.15
CA VAL A 96 -17.56 -19.00 -6.63
C VAL A 96 -18.73 -18.86 -7.61
N ASP A 97 -19.51 -17.78 -7.53
CA ASP A 97 -20.81 -17.63 -8.19
C ASP A 97 -20.75 -17.13 -9.66
N ARG A 98 -19.60 -17.26 -10.33
CA ARG A 98 -19.42 -16.87 -11.75
C ARG A 98 -19.45 -18.02 -12.75
N ASN A 99 -19.58 -19.27 -12.30
CA ASN A 99 -19.62 -20.46 -13.17
C ASN A 99 -20.96 -21.22 -13.17
N VAL A 100 -22.05 -20.63 -12.65
CA VAL A 100 -23.41 -21.21 -12.74
C VAL A 100 -24.34 -20.27 -13.50
N ARG A 101 -24.13 -20.17 -14.84
CA ARG A 101 -25.10 -19.77 -15.89
C ARG A 101 -24.41 -19.56 -17.26
N ARG A 102 -24.02 -20.65 -17.92
CA ARG A 102 -24.06 -20.81 -19.39
C ARG A 102 -24.26 -22.28 -19.73
#